data_AF-A0A016WXH6-F1
#
_entry.id   AF-A0A016WXH6-F1
#
_cell.length_a   1.000
_cell.length_b   1.000
_cell.length_c   1.000
_cell.angle_alpha   90.00
_cell.angle_beta   90.00
_cell.angle_gamma   90.00
#
_symmetry.space_group_name_H-M   'P 1'
#
loop_
_entity.id
_entity.type
_entity.pdbx_description
1 polymer ?
#
loop_
_entity_poly.entity_id
_entity_poly.type
_entity_poly.pdbx_seq_one_letter_code
_entity_poly.pdbx_strand_id
1 'polypeptide(L)'
;MNTISVNDIKTRPIISCCGGPSDRISWLLVKLLSPLLKYVGAHIVNVEQFIGAVERCQMPNSVSYVSFDAVSLYTNVDNECATRAILDLLQEHQADVNVLGLARSELEHFLLATLACNVFRFDNKFYMQRRGLAMGLRLAPLLAIVYLDRIERMSLTSELIFYRRYIDDVFAIGSTPVALQHVLNNLNSQDPNIQFTVEEPDANGFLPFLNAKVRIRNGLKEFSWYRKPSSKNIIIHSRSAHPIYMKANVIRNIGQTKDRICGVAHDLCDEDMERILEENGYNKNVVATWHPFSPPDGIPMALPYIDDRTSREVNRIVKRSSLPIRLIFKPPPNLKDLLTSSRQYEENCETAYCRYCKDSRNICELRGTEYLITCRGCGQKYVGETMRPLHQRLDEHRRALHNPSSYPTNSFSRHRTLVHTQERPPDFTVTVLHRFLTNPLERKMMEAVEIRRSPEINNKEERLEALRLIS
;
A
#
# COMPACT_ATOMS: atom_id res chain seq x y z
N MET A 1 -1.75 -39.03 -18.20
CA MET A 1 -2.26 -37.91 -17.37
C MET A 1 -1.80 -38.18 -15.96
N ASN A 2 -0.87 -37.40 -15.41
CA ASN A 2 -0.46 -37.55 -14.01
C ASN A 2 -1.62 -37.06 -13.12
N THR A 3 -2.29 -37.98 -12.43
CA THR A 3 -3.26 -37.68 -11.39
C THR A 3 -2.51 -37.06 -10.21
N ILE A 4 -2.66 -35.75 -10.02
CA ILE A 4 -2.18 -35.06 -8.81
C ILE A 4 -3.10 -35.47 -7.65
N SER A 5 -2.53 -35.98 -6.57
CA SER A 5 -3.31 -36.31 -5.37
C SER A 5 -3.86 -35.03 -4.75
N VAL A 6 -5.07 -35.07 -4.18
CA VAL A 6 -5.64 -33.93 -3.45
C VAL A 6 -4.72 -33.46 -2.31
N ASN A 7 -3.96 -34.40 -1.71
CA ASN A 7 -3.00 -34.10 -0.65
C ASN A 7 -1.77 -33.33 -1.14
N ASP A 8 -1.46 -33.39 -2.43
CA ASP A 8 -0.35 -32.65 -3.04
C ASP A 8 -0.77 -31.22 -3.42
N ILE A 9 -2.07 -30.91 -3.38
CA ILE A 9 -2.61 -29.59 -3.71
C ILE A 9 -2.48 -28.67 -2.49
N LYS A 10 -1.39 -27.91 -2.43
CA LYS A 10 -1.24 -26.82 -1.46
C LYS A 10 -2.21 -25.68 -1.80
N THR A 11 -3.09 -25.34 -0.87
CA THR A 11 -4.05 -24.22 -1.00
C THR A 11 -3.77 -23.15 0.05
N ARG A 12 -4.14 -21.89 -0.25
CA ARG A 12 -4.04 -20.77 0.70
C ARG A 12 -5.44 -20.21 0.94
N PRO A 13 -6.01 -20.33 2.16
CA PRO A 13 -7.28 -19.72 2.48
C PRO A 13 -7.08 -18.21 2.62
N ILE A 14 -7.65 -17.43 1.68
CA ILE A 14 -7.59 -15.96 1.70
C ILE A 14 -8.98 -15.44 2.04
N ILE A 15 -9.06 -14.58 3.06
CA ILE A 15 -10.31 -13.94 3.49
C ILE A 15 -10.25 -12.46 3.10
N SER A 16 -11.13 -12.06 2.20
CA SER A 16 -11.24 -10.65 1.81
C SER A 16 -11.82 -9.82 2.96
N CYS A 17 -10.96 -9.07 3.65
CA CYS A 17 -11.35 -8.15 4.71
C CYS A 17 -11.69 -6.74 4.20
N CYS A 18 -11.57 -6.49 2.89
CA CYS A 18 -11.80 -5.18 2.28
C CYS A 18 -13.22 -4.66 2.56
N GLY A 19 -13.34 -3.51 3.23
CA GLY A 19 -14.63 -2.93 3.59
C GLY A 19 -15.41 -3.71 4.66
N GLY A 20 -14.79 -4.73 5.27
CA GLY A 20 -15.36 -5.46 6.41
C GLY A 20 -15.29 -4.67 7.72
N PRO A 21 -15.98 -5.15 8.77
CA PRO A 21 -16.07 -4.45 10.06
C PRO A 21 -14.70 -4.22 10.72
N SER A 22 -13.74 -5.11 10.51
CA SER A 22 -12.39 -5.04 11.08
C SER A 22 -11.39 -4.23 10.25
N ASP A 23 -11.70 -3.81 9.01
CA ASP A 23 -10.73 -3.21 8.08
C ASP A 23 -10.14 -1.89 8.64
N ARG A 24 -10.99 -1.02 9.19
CA ARG A 24 -10.59 0.30 9.70
C ARG A 24 -9.83 0.20 11.02
N ILE A 25 -10.27 -0.66 11.93
CA ILE A 25 -9.59 -0.89 13.21
C ILE A 25 -8.23 -1.54 12.93
N SER A 26 -8.18 -2.54 12.04
CA SER A 26 -6.95 -3.18 11.59
C SER A 26 -5.97 -2.18 10.98
N TRP A 27 -6.44 -1.26 10.14
CA TRP A 27 -5.63 -0.17 9.59
C TRP A 27 -5.06 0.75 10.69
N LEU A 28 -5.89 1.16 11.65
CA LEU A 28 -5.47 2.01 12.76
C LEU A 28 -4.38 1.31 13.58
N LEU A 29 -4.62 0.07 14.00
CA LEU A 29 -3.66 -0.71 14.78
C LEU A 29 -2.32 -0.87 14.05
N VAL A 30 -2.33 -1.12 12.74
CA VAL A 30 -1.08 -1.17 11.95
C VAL A 30 -0.35 0.18 11.98
N LYS A 31 -1.07 1.30 11.87
CA LYS A 31 -0.46 2.63 11.92
C LYS A 31 0.19 2.92 13.27
N LEU A 32 -0.44 2.49 14.36
CA LEU A 32 0.08 2.71 15.72
C LEU A 32 1.24 1.77 16.05
N LEU A 33 1.17 0.50 15.63
CA LEU A 33 2.05 -0.55 16.14
C LEU A 33 3.16 -0.97 15.17
N SER A 34 3.05 -0.69 13.86
CA SER A 34 4.13 -0.99 12.91
C SER A 34 5.49 -0.32 13.19
N PRO A 35 5.58 0.87 13.84
CA PRO A 35 6.87 1.42 14.24
C PRO A 35 7.66 0.51 15.18
N LEU A 36 7.00 -0.41 15.90
CA LEU A 36 7.67 -1.39 16.78
C LEU A 36 8.51 -2.40 16.01
N LEU A 37 8.24 -2.61 14.71
CA LEU A 37 8.99 -3.57 13.90
C LEU A 37 10.49 -3.26 13.79
N LYS A 38 10.90 -2.01 14.04
CA LYS A 38 12.33 -1.64 14.08
C LYS A 38 13.09 -2.30 15.24
N TYR A 39 12.38 -2.78 16.26
CA TYR A 39 12.96 -3.51 17.41
C TYR A 39 12.94 -5.03 17.21
N VAL A 40 12.36 -5.53 16.13
CA VAL A 40 12.42 -6.94 15.76
C VAL A 40 13.72 -7.18 15.02
N GLY A 41 14.77 -7.55 15.77
CA GLY A 41 16.14 -7.59 15.23
C GLY A 41 16.36 -8.55 14.07
N ALA A 42 15.60 -9.66 14.02
CA ALA A 42 15.66 -10.62 12.91
C ALA A 42 14.95 -10.13 11.64
N HIS A 43 14.01 -9.18 11.75
CA HIS A 43 13.13 -8.81 10.65
C HIS A 43 13.84 -8.00 9.57
N ILE A 44 13.59 -8.37 8.31
CA ILE A 44 13.98 -7.63 7.10
C ILE A 44 12.76 -7.36 6.24
N VAL A 45 12.76 -6.24 5.52
CA VAL A 45 11.60 -5.79 4.72
C VAL A 45 11.73 -6.05 3.22
N ASN A 46 12.91 -6.44 2.74
CA ASN A 46 13.17 -6.75 1.33
C ASN A 46 14.50 -7.48 1.13
N VAL A 47 14.73 -7.91 -0.11
CA VAL A 47 15.96 -8.59 -0.53
C VAL A 47 17.20 -7.70 -0.43
N GLU A 48 17.06 -6.38 -0.60
CA GLU A 48 18.20 -5.45 -0.48
C GLU A 48 18.74 -5.38 0.95
N GLN A 49 17.86 -5.30 1.95
CA GLN A 49 18.26 -5.35 3.35
C GLN A 49 18.89 -6.70 3.70
N PHE A 50 18.40 -7.79 3.12
CA PHE A 50 18.97 -9.11 3.27
C PHE A 50 20.41 -9.18 2.73
N ILE A 51 20.61 -8.82 1.46
CA ILE A 51 21.94 -8.85 0.81
C ILE A 51 22.91 -7.98 1.61
N GLY A 52 22.52 -6.75 1.93
CA GLY A 52 23.38 -5.85 2.72
C GLY A 52 23.68 -6.38 4.13
N ALA A 53 22.76 -7.13 4.76
CA ALA A 53 23.02 -7.76 6.04
C ALA A 53 24.02 -8.92 5.93
N VAL A 54 23.90 -9.77 4.90
CA VAL A 54 24.84 -10.88 4.65
C VAL A 54 26.22 -10.34 4.28
N GLU A 55 26.31 -9.30 3.46
CA GLU A 55 27.56 -8.64 3.10
C GLU A 55 28.30 -8.09 4.32
N ARG A 56 27.59 -7.41 5.24
CA ARG A 56 28.17 -6.88 6.49
C ARG A 56 28.53 -7.95 7.51
N CYS A 57 27.98 -9.16 7.41
CA CYS A 57 28.26 -10.24 8.35
C CYS A 57 29.70 -10.72 8.20
N GLN A 58 30.51 -10.58 9.24
CA GLN A 58 31.82 -11.23 9.30
C GLN A 58 31.61 -12.72 9.59
N MET A 59 32.26 -13.59 8.83
CA MET A 59 32.07 -15.03 8.97
C MET A 59 33.40 -15.78 8.74
N PRO A 60 33.62 -16.91 9.43
CA PRO A 60 34.76 -17.79 9.19
C PRO A 60 34.78 -18.36 7.76
N ASN A 61 35.91 -18.93 7.36
CA ASN A 61 36.06 -19.56 6.04
C ASN A 61 35.15 -20.79 5.86
N SER A 62 34.87 -21.52 6.95
CA SER A 62 33.97 -22.67 6.96
C SER A 62 32.73 -22.32 7.78
N VAL A 63 31.58 -22.33 7.11
CA VAL A 63 30.26 -22.09 7.70
C VAL A 63 29.24 -22.98 7.01
N SER A 64 28.11 -23.22 7.67
CA SER A 64 26.93 -23.85 7.08
C SER A 64 25.79 -22.86 7.05
N TYR A 65 24.90 -22.97 6.07
CA TYR A 65 23.77 -22.07 5.93
C TYR A 65 22.56 -22.79 5.34
N VAL A 66 21.39 -22.39 5.81
CA VAL A 66 20.10 -23.02 5.50
C VAL A 66 19.01 -21.94 5.43
N SER A 67 17.92 -22.29 4.77
CA SER A 67 16.69 -21.52 4.82
C SER A 67 15.68 -22.27 5.68
N PHE A 68 15.07 -21.60 6.67
CA PHE A 68 13.92 -22.16 7.37
C PHE A 68 12.63 -21.54 6.85
N ASP A 69 11.56 -22.32 6.76
CA ASP A 69 10.23 -21.84 6.35
C ASP A 69 9.19 -22.24 7.41
N ALA A 70 8.44 -21.25 7.91
CA ALA A 70 7.39 -21.48 8.89
C ALA A 70 6.13 -22.08 8.23
N VAL A 71 5.85 -23.35 8.51
CA VAL A 71 4.76 -24.10 7.91
C VAL A 71 3.41 -23.50 8.29
N SER A 72 2.68 -23.02 7.28
CA SER A 72 1.32 -22.50 7.40
C SER A 72 1.18 -21.44 8.50
N LEU A 73 2.20 -20.57 8.65
CA LEU A 73 2.33 -19.57 9.72
C LEU A 73 1.00 -18.91 10.08
N TYR A 74 0.38 -18.22 9.10
CA TYR A 74 -0.83 -17.45 9.32
C TYR A 74 -1.97 -18.27 9.94
N THR A 75 -2.21 -19.52 9.53
CA THR A 75 -3.30 -20.31 10.10
C THR A 75 -2.98 -20.90 11.47
N ASN A 76 -1.70 -20.93 11.86
CA ASN A 76 -1.23 -21.58 13.08
C ASN A 76 -0.92 -20.62 14.23
N VAL A 77 -0.75 -19.32 13.97
CA VAL A 77 -0.51 -18.31 15.01
C VAL A 77 -1.63 -18.33 16.07
N ASP A 78 -1.23 -18.30 17.34
CA ASP A 78 -2.16 -18.10 18.45
C ASP A 78 -2.53 -16.61 18.61
N ASN A 79 -3.82 -16.30 18.52
CA ASN A 79 -4.32 -14.92 18.52
C ASN A 79 -4.03 -14.19 19.84
N GLU A 80 -4.15 -14.86 20.99
CA GLU A 80 -3.91 -14.27 22.30
C GLU A 80 -2.43 -14.10 22.57
N CYS A 81 -1.60 -15.10 22.25
CA CYS A 81 -0.15 -15.00 22.39
C CYS A 81 0.43 -13.93 21.46
N ALA A 82 -0.06 -13.80 20.23
CA ALA A 82 0.37 -12.74 19.31
C ALA A 82 -0.05 -11.35 19.81
N THR A 83 -1.25 -11.23 20.37
CA THR A 83 -1.72 -10.00 21.01
C THR A 83 -0.83 -9.62 22.20
N ARG A 84 -0.51 -10.58 23.07
CA ARG A 84 0.41 -10.34 24.19
C ARG A 84 1.81 -9.94 23.72
N ALA A 85 2.36 -10.64 22.72
CA ALA A 85 3.70 -10.36 22.20
C ALA A 85 3.86 -8.93 21.69
N ILE A 86 2.89 -8.39 20.94
CA ILE A 86 2.94 -7.00 20.47
C ILE A 86 2.76 -5.98 21.60
N LEU A 87 1.95 -6.29 22.62
CA LEU A 87 1.75 -5.42 23.78
C LEU A 87 2.97 -5.40 24.71
N ASP A 88 3.65 -6.54 24.87
CA ASP A 88 4.90 -6.64 25.62
C ASP A 88 6.00 -5.83 24.91
N LEU A 89 6.12 -5.99 23.59
CA LEU A 89 7.06 -5.19 22.78
C LEU A 89 6.74 -3.69 22.84
N LEU A 90 5.45 -3.32 22.85
CA LEU A 90 5.03 -1.94 23.06
C LEU A 90 5.42 -1.42 24.43
N GLN A 91 5.28 -2.23 25.48
CA GLN A 91 5.66 -1.84 26.84
C GLN A 91 7.17 -1.56 26.95
N GLU A 92 8.00 -2.39 26.32
CA GLU A 92 9.46 -2.20 26.28
C GLU A 92 9.86 -0.90 25.56
N HIS A 93 9.07 -0.46 24.57
CA HIS A 93 9.43 0.64 23.67
C HIS A 93 8.37 1.76 23.61
N GLN A 94 7.60 1.93 24.69
CA GLN A 94 6.46 2.86 24.72
C GLN A 94 6.88 4.31 24.45
N ALA A 95 8.08 4.71 24.86
CA ALA A 95 8.60 6.07 24.67
C ALA A 95 8.78 6.44 23.18
N ASP A 96 8.98 5.45 22.31
CA ASP A 96 9.31 5.65 20.91
C ASP A 96 8.11 5.51 19.97
N VAL A 97 6.92 5.25 20.52
CA VAL A 97 5.70 4.96 19.76
C VAL A 97 4.52 5.77 20.29
N ASN A 98 3.89 6.54 19.42
CA ASN A 98 2.67 7.27 19.75
C ASN A 98 1.42 6.42 19.46
N VAL A 99 0.82 5.88 20.51
CA VAL A 99 -0.44 5.12 20.46
C VAL A 99 -1.69 5.99 20.66
N LEU A 100 -1.58 7.31 20.48
CA LEU A 100 -2.67 8.28 20.59
C LEU A 100 -3.36 8.32 21.96
N GLY A 101 -2.60 8.05 23.03
CA GLY A 101 -3.12 8.04 24.39
C GLY A 101 -3.96 6.81 24.75
N LEU A 102 -4.07 5.82 23.86
CA LEU A 102 -4.76 4.56 24.15
C LEU A 102 -4.03 3.78 25.25
N ALA A 103 -4.79 3.32 26.24
CA ALA A 103 -4.30 2.45 27.28
C ALA A 103 -4.00 1.05 26.72
N ARG A 104 -3.10 0.31 27.40
CA ARG A 104 -2.76 -1.07 27.04
C ARG A 104 -4.00 -1.97 26.91
N SER A 105 -4.94 -1.86 27.85
CA SER A 105 -6.19 -2.63 27.84
C SER A 105 -7.10 -2.30 26.66
N GLU A 106 -7.11 -1.05 26.20
CA GLU A 106 -7.89 -0.63 25.03
C GLU A 106 -7.28 -1.18 23.74
N LEU A 107 -5.95 -1.13 23.62
CA LEU A 107 -5.22 -1.74 22.51
C LEU A 107 -5.43 -3.25 22.47
N GLU A 108 -5.35 -3.93 23.61
CA GLU A 108 -5.64 -5.35 23.74
C GLU A 108 -7.07 -5.68 23.26
N HIS A 109 -8.06 -4.89 23.71
CA HIS A 109 -9.43 -5.07 23.29
C HIS A 109 -9.61 -4.88 21.78
N PHE A 110 -9.00 -3.85 21.19
CA PHE A 110 -9.05 -3.65 19.74
C PHE A 110 -8.35 -4.75 18.94
N LEU A 111 -7.21 -5.26 19.43
CA LEU A 111 -6.48 -6.38 18.81
C LEU A 111 -7.36 -7.64 18.79
N LEU A 112 -7.87 -8.05 19.96
CA LEU A 112 -8.72 -9.24 20.09
C LEU A 112 -10.03 -9.10 19.31
N ALA A 113 -10.70 -7.95 19.37
CA ALA A 113 -11.93 -7.70 18.62
C ALA A 113 -11.68 -7.75 17.10
N THR A 114 -10.56 -7.22 16.62
CA THR A 114 -10.17 -7.29 15.20
C THR A 114 -9.94 -8.74 14.77
N LEU A 115 -9.28 -9.54 15.60
CA LEU A 115 -8.98 -10.94 15.33
C LEU A 115 -10.21 -11.85 15.42
N ALA A 116 -11.16 -11.54 16.30
CA ALA A 116 -12.43 -12.26 16.43
C ALA A 116 -13.38 -11.99 15.24
N CYS A 117 -13.27 -10.83 14.58
CA CYS A 117 -14.11 -10.43 13.45
C CYS A 117 -13.69 -11.04 12.10
N ASN A 118 -12.96 -12.16 12.09
CA ASN A 118 -12.57 -12.89 10.87
C ASN A 118 -13.67 -13.86 10.41
N VAL A 119 -14.80 -13.29 9.98
CA VAL A 119 -15.98 -14.02 9.49
C VAL A 119 -16.01 -14.01 7.97
N PHE A 120 -16.24 -15.16 7.34
CA PHE A 120 -16.34 -15.29 5.88
C PHE A 120 -17.52 -16.19 5.49
N ARG A 121 -17.98 -16.05 4.24
CA ARG A 121 -19.08 -16.84 3.69
C ARG A 121 -18.56 -17.81 2.63
N PHE A 122 -18.82 -19.09 2.80
CA PHE A 122 -18.49 -20.13 1.83
C PHE A 122 -19.70 -21.07 1.68
N ASP A 123 -20.07 -21.39 0.44
CA ASP A 123 -21.25 -22.23 0.15
C ASP A 123 -22.52 -21.79 0.92
N ASN A 124 -22.80 -20.47 0.88
CA ASN A 124 -23.90 -19.82 1.60
C ASN A 124 -23.94 -20.00 3.13
N LYS A 125 -22.88 -20.56 3.75
CA LYS A 125 -22.74 -20.69 5.20
C LYS A 125 -21.69 -19.69 5.71
N PHE A 126 -21.94 -19.14 6.89
CA PHE A 126 -20.98 -18.26 7.57
C PHE A 126 -20.04 -19.10 8.42
N TYR A 127 -18.75 -18.80 8.32
CA TYR A 127 -17.68 -19.41 9.08
C TYR A 127 -16.87 -18.32 9.77
N MET A 128 -16.31 -18.66 10.92
CA MET A 128 -15.41 -17.80 11.68
C MET A 128 -14.09 -18.53 11.86
N GLN A 129 -12.99 -17.86 11.54
CA GLN A 129 -11.66 -18.39 11.82
C GLN A 129 -11.40 -18.30 13.33
N ARG A 130 -11.29 -19.45 14.01
CA ARG A 130 -11.09 -19.51 15.47
C ARG A 130 -9.63 -19.35 15.91
N ARG A 131 -8.69 -19.73 15.05
CA ARG A 131 -7.24 -19.65 15.29
C ARG A 131 -6.54 -19.12 14.06
N GLY A 132 -5.46 -18.39 14.27
CA GLY A 132 -4.64 -17.84 13.22
C GLY A 132 -5.05 -16.43 12.83
N LEU A 133 -4.27 -15.91 11.90
CA LEU A 133 -4.39 -14.60 11.30
C LEU A 133 -4.95 -14.77 9.89
N ALA A 134 -6.09 -14.17 9.61
CA ALA A 134 -6.70 -14.21 8.30
C ALA A 134 -5.77 -13.62 7.24
N MET A 135 -5.40 -14.40 6.21
CA MET A 135 -4.65 -13.91 5.06
C MET A 135 -5.55 -12.93 4.29
N GLY A 136 -5.30 -11.63 4.46
CA GLY A 136 -6.14 -10.55 3.95
C GLY A 136 -6.47 -9.48 4.99
N LEU A 137 -6.27 -9.78 6.28
CA LEU A 137 -6.33 -8.81 7.36
C LEU A 137 -5.04 -7.96 7.37
N ARG A 138 -5.15 -6.63 7.40
CA ARG A 138 -3.99 -5.71 7.35
C ARG A 138 -3.03 -5.89 8.53
N LEU A 139 -3.57 -6.25 9.68
CA LEU A 139 -2.85 -6.47 10.93
C LEU A 139 -2.07 -7.80 10.95
N ALA A 140 -2.46 -8.76 10.12
CA ALA A 140 -1.90 -10.11 10.16
C ALA A 140 -0.37 -10.15 9.95
N PRO A 141 0.24 -9.48 8.95
CA PRO A 141 1.69 -9.51 8.79
C PRO A 141 2.45 -8.96 10.01
N LEU A 142 1.97 -7.85 10.60
CA LEU A 142 2.58 -7.25 11.79
C LEU A 142 2.59 -8.24 12.97
N LEU A 143 1.44 -8.87 13.24
CA LEU A 143 1.34 -9.86 14.32
C LEU A 143 2.16 -11.11 14.04
N ALA A 144 2.19 -11.60 12.79
CA ALA A 144 3.02 -12.73 12.41
C ALA A 144 4.52 -12.45 12.64
N ILE A 145 4.98 -11.24 12.28
CA ILE A 145 6.38 -10.84 12.49
C ILE A 145 6.74 -10.84 13.96
N VAL A 146 5.93 -10.22 14.82
CA VAL A 146 6.20 -10.11 16.25
C VAL A 146 5.98 -11.43 16.99
N TYR A 147 5.03 -12.26 16.54
CA TYR A 147 4.82 -13.59 17.10
C TYR A 147 6.06 -14.48 16.92
N LEU A 148 6.63 -14.48 15.73
CA LEU A 148 7.86 -15.23 15.46
C LEU A 148 9.07 -14.64 16.20
N ASP A 149 9.16 -13.31 16.38
CA ASP A 149 10.24 -12.71 17.18
C ASP A 149 10.30 -13.28 18.60
N ARG A 150 9.13 -13.49 19.22
CA ARG A 150 9.04 -14.12 20.55
C ARG A 150 9.57 -15.55 20.56
N ILE A 151 9.22 -16.36 19.54
CA ILE A 151 9.70 -17.74 19.39
C ILE A 151 11.22 -17.74 19.14
N GLU A 152 11.69 -16.84 18.28
CA GLU A 152 13.09 -16.70 17.89
C GLU A 152 13.96 -16.37 19.08
N ARG A 153 13.60 -15.36 19.88
CA ARG A 153 14.37 -14.95 21.08
C ARG A 153 14.64 -16.08 22.07
N MET A 154 13.78 -17.11 22.11
CA MET A 154 13.92 -18.27 22.98
C MET A 154 14.72 -19.42 22.33
N SER A 155 14.94 -19.37 21.02
CA SER A 155 15.46 -20.49 20.22
C SER A 155 16.89 -20.30 19.72
N LEU A 156 17.34 -19.04 19.54
CA LEU A 156 18.66 -18.74 18.97
C LEU A 156 19.78 -19.11 19.95
N THR A 157 20.84 -19.73 19.43
CA THR A 157 22.02 -20.18 20.21
C THR A 157 23.25 -19.36 19.88
N SER A 158 24.29 -19.41 20.72
CA SER A 158 25.55 -18.70 20.52
C SER A 158 26.38 -19.20 19.32
N GLU A 159 26.04 -20.38 18.78
CA GLU A 159 26.70 -20.98 17.60
C GLU A 159 26.14 -20.46 16.27
N LEU A 160 25.09 -19.64 16.34
CA LEU A 160 24.47 -18.98 15.21
C LEU A 160 25.24 -17.70 14.87
N ILE A 161 25.73 -17.62 13.64
CA ILE A 161 26.54 -16.49 13.14
C ILE A 161 25.62 -15.41 12.55
N PHE A 162 24.57 -15.83 11.85
CA PHE A 162 23.66 -14.92 11.16
C PHE A 162 22.23 -15.47 11.20
N TYR A 163 21.27 -14.57 11.39
CA TYR A 163 19.84 -14.91 11.35
C TYR A 163 19.02 -13.69 10.92
N ARG A 164 18.31 -13.83 9.79
CA ARG A 164 17.38 -12.82 9.29
C ARG A 164 16.15 -13.47 8.70
N ARG A 165 14.99 -12.82 8.86
CA ARG A 165 13.68 -13.35 8.46
C ARG A 165 12.86 -12.31 7.71
N TYR A 166 12.33 -12.73 6.57
CA TYR A 166 11.28 -12.05 5.84
C TYR A 166 9.94 -12.76 6.08
N ILE A 167 9.15 -12.26 7.04
CA ILE A 167 7.87 -12.85 7.47
C ILE A 167 8.02 -14.32 7.89
N ASP A 168 7.82 -15.30 7.00
CA ASP A 168 7.91 -16.75 7.23
C ASP A 168 9.25 -17.35 6.77
N ASP A 169 9.90 -16.74 5.78
CA ASP A 169 11.17 -17.18 5.21
C ASP A 169 12.35 -16.70 6.08
N VAL A 170 13.14 -17.62 6.63
CA VAL A 170 14.34 -17.35 7.45
C VAL A 170 15.60 -17.76 6.71
N PHE A 171 16.64 -16.95 6.75
CA PHE A 171 17.99 -17.32 6.33
C PHE A 171 18.91 -17.35 7.56
N ALA A 172 19.58 -18.49 7.76
CA ALA A 172 20.44 -18.72 8.91
C ALA A 172 21.84 -19.19 8.47
N ILE A 173 22.88 -18.72 9.17
CA ILE A 173 24.26 -19.19 9.03
C ILE A 173 24.75 -19.62 10.41
N GLY A 174 25.28 -20.83 10.51
CA GLY A 174 25.86 -21.39 11.71
C GLY A 174 27.29 -21.86 11.49
N SER A 175 28.04 -22.05 12.58
CA SER A 175 29.40 -22.59 12.50
C SER A 175 29.45 -24.02 11.95
N THR A 176 28.41 -24.82 12.22
CA THR A 176 28.31 -26.22 11.77
C THR A 176 26.88 -26.56 11.36
N PRO A 177 26.66 -27.64 10.59
CA PRO A 177 25.31 -28.14 10.31
C PRO A 177 24.58 -28.56 11.58
N VAL A 178 25.31 -29.10 12.56
CA VAL A 178 24.77 -29.52 13.86
C VAL A 178 24.19 -28.34 14.62
N ALA A 179 24.88 -27.19 14.64
CA ALA A 179 24.38 -25.97 15.27
C ALA A 179 23.06 -25.50 14.64
N LEU A 180 22.95 -25.55 13.31
CA LEU A 180 21.71 -25.18 12.61
C LEU A 180 20.57 -26.16 12.91
N GLN A 181 20.87 -27.46 13.01
CA GLN A 181 19.90 -28.47 13.41
C GLN A 181 19.41 -28.25 14.86
N HIS A 182 20.30 -27.85 15.77
CA HIS A 182 19.91 -27.48 17.13
C HIS A 182 18.97 -26.27 17.14
N VAL A 183 19.27 -25.22 16.37
CA VAL A 183 18.38 -24.06 16.24
C VAL A 183 17.02 -24.46 15.67
N LEU A 184 16.98 -25.31 14.64
CA LEU A 184 15.74 -25.83 14.08
C LEU A 184 14.91 -26.61 15.11
N ASN A 185 15.56 -27.50 15.86
CA ASN A 185 14.89 -28.27 16.91
C ASN A 185 14.35 -27.36 18.02
N ASN A 186 15.11 -26.35 18.42
CA ASN A 186 14.68 -25.36 19.41
C ASN A 186 13.46 -24.58 18.93
N LEU A 187 13.49 -24.07 17.69
CA LEU A 187 12.36 -23.36 17.06
C LEU A 187 11.09 -24.22 17.08
N ASN A 188 11.21 -25.49 16.67
CA ASN A 188 10.10 -26.45 16.61
C ASN A 188 9.59 -26.91 17.99
N SER A 189 10.34 -26.65 19.06
CA SER A 189 9.95 -26.98 20.44
C SER A 189 9.17 -25.86 21.15
N GLN A 190 9.23 -24.61 20.65
CA GLN A 190 8.63 -23.47 21.34
C GLN A 190 7.10 -23.42 21.25
N ASP A 191 6.52 -23.86 20.13
CA ASP A 191 5.08 -23.85 19.91
C ASP A 191 4.65 -25.13 19.16
N PRO A 192 3.66 -25.88 19.69
CA PRO A 192 3.22 -27.13 19.07
C PRO A 192 2.57 -26.97 17.67
N ASN A 193 2.13 -25.76 17.31
CA ASN A 193 1.47 -25.47 16.02
C ASN A 193 2.40 -24.75 15.02
N ILE A 194 3.49 -24.14 15.48
CA ILE A 194 4.48 -23.52 14.59
C ILE A 194 5.62 -24.51 14.40
N GLN A 195 5.78 -24.95 13.16
CA GLN A 195 6.86 -25.83 12.76
C GLN A 195 7.61 -25.19 11.61
N PHE A 196 8.92 -25.39 11.60
CA PHE A 196 9.83 -24.91 10.59
C PHE A 196 10.36 -26.10 9.80
N THR A 197 10.34 -25.98 8.48
CA THR A 197 11.06 -26.87 7.56
C THR A 197 12.42 -26.27 7.22
N VAL A 198 13.34 -27.11 6.75
CA VAL A 198 14.68 -26.69 6.34
C VAL A 198 14.88 -26.94 4.85
N GLU A 199 15.43 -25.96 4.16
CA GLU A 199 15.98 -26.08 2.81
C GLU A 199 17.50 -25.89 2.88
N GLU A 200 18.23 -26.84 2.29
CA GLU A 200 19.69 -26.83 2.21
C GLU A 200 20.17 -26.35 0.84
N PRO A 201 21.43 -25.89 0.72
CA PRO A 201 21.99 -25.47 -0.57
C PRO A 201 21.96 -26.61 -1.60
N ASP A 202 21.77 -26.26 -2.88
CA ASP A 202 21.82 -27.22 -3.97
C ASP A 202 23.24 -27.80 -4.19
N ALA A 203 23.40 -28.74 -5.14
CA ALA A 203 24.69 -29.37 -5.43
C ALA A 203 25.79 -28.37 -5.86
N ASN A 204 25.42 -27.16 -6.31
CA ASN A 204 26.36 -26.09 -6.65
C ASN A 204 26.64 -25.16 -5.46
N GLY A 205 26.01 -25.42 -4.31
CA GLY A 205 26.07 -24.61 -3.10
C GLY A 205 25.23 -23.34 -3.20
N PHE A 206 24.21 -23.28 -4.05
CA PHE A 206 23.28 -22.15 -4.05
C PHE A 206 22.04 -22.46 -3.23
N LEU A 207 21.67 -21.53 -2.35
CA LEU A 207 20.44 -21.58 -1.56
C LEU A 207 19.51 -20.44 -1.99
N PRO A 208 18.29 -20.76 -2.47
CA PRO A 208 17.26 -19.75 -2.70
C PRO A 208 16.85 -19.01 -1.43
N PHE A 209 16.71 -17.69 -1.51
CA PHE A 209 16.08 -16.87 -0.49
C PHE A 209 15.43 -15.63 -1.12
N LEU A 210 14.13 -15.45 -0.94
CA LEU A 210 13.34 -14.41 -1.61
C LEU A 210 13.50 -14.43 -3.15
N ASN A 211 14.00 -13.34 -3.72
CA ASN A 211 14.28 -13.14 -5.15
C ASN A 211 15.77 -13.33 -5.50
N ALA A 212 16.55 -13.91 -4.59
CA ALA A 212 17.98 -14.16 -4.78
C ALA A 212 18.33 -15.64 -4.53
N LYS A 213 19.45 -16.07 -5.09
CA LYS A 213 20.17 -17.27 -4.66
C LYS A 213 21.48 -16.83 -4.04
N VAL A 214 21.84 -17.42 -2.91
CA VAL A 214 23.05 -17.11 -2.16
C VAL A 214 23.99 -18.30 -2.22
N ARG A 215 25.27 -18.05 -2.45
CA ARG A 215 26.33 -19.04 -2.29
C ARG A 215 27.45 -18.46 -1.43
N ILE A 216 27.85 -19.22 -0.42
CA ILE A 216 28.94 -18.85 0.47
C ILE A 216 30.05 -19.89 0.32
N ARG A 217 31.24 -19.46 -0.09
CA ARG A 217 32.43 -20.32 -0.25
C ARG A 217 33.68 -19.60 0.27
N ASN A 218 34.36 -20.18 1.26
CA ASN A 218 35.60 -19.62 1.82
C ASN A 218 35.47 -18.12 2.20
N GLY A 219 34.34 -17.74 2.79
CA GLY A 219 34.01 -16.35 3.14
C GLY A 219 33.55 -15.46 1.97
N LEU A 220 33.70 -15.90 0.72
CA LEU A 220 33.16 -15.21 -0.46
C LEU A 220 31.64 -15.41 -0.52
N LYS A 221 30.89 -14.31 -0.69
CA LYS A 221 29.43 -14.29 -0.78
C LYS A 221 29.05 -13.92 -2.20
N GLU A 222 28.31 -14.80 -2.85
CA GLU A 222 27.81 -14.59 -4.20
C GLU A 222 26.29 -14.53 -4.19
N PHE A 223 25.74 -13.59 -4.94
CA PHE A 223 24.31 -13.39 -5.12
C PHE A 223 23.96 -13.45 -6.60
N SER A 224 22.87 -14.13 -6.91
CA SER A 224 22.29 -14.16 -8.25
C SER A 224 20.78 -13.99 -8.19
N TRP A 225 20.19 -13.40 -9.24
CA TRP A 225 18.75 -13.24 -9.29
C TRP A 225 18.08 -14.61 -9.41
N TYR A 226 17.02 -14.81 -8.62
CA TYR A 226 16.32 -16.07 -8.55
C TYR A 226 14.82 -15.88 -8.65
N ARG A 227 14.20 -16.80 -9.40
CA ARG A 227 12.76 -16.98 -9.45
C ARG A 227 12.42 -18.42 -9.14
N LYS A 228 11.43 -18.61 -8.28
CA LYS A 228 10.92 -19.95 -7.93
C LYS A 228 10.47 -20.68 -9.22
N PRO A 229 10.74 -21.98 -9.39
CA PRO A 229 10.32 -22.75 -10.57
C PRO A 229 8.82 -22.71 -10.85
N SER A 230 8.01 -22.50 -9.81
CA SER A 230 6.56 -22.34 -9.90
C SER A 230 6.11 -20.98 -10.48
N SER A 231 7.02 -20.01 -10.60
CA SER A 231 6.75 -18.73 -11.24
C SER A 231 6.51 -18.93 -12.73
N LYS A 232 5.29 -18.67 -13.21
CA LYS A 232 4.96 -18.69 -14.63
C LYS A 232 5.46 -17.47 -15.41
N ASN A 233 6.31 -16.64 -14.79
CA ASN A 233 6.88 -15.44 -15.39
C ASN A 233 5.86 -14.40 -15.86
N ILE A 234 4.60 -14.49 -15.38
CA ILE A 234 3.51 -13.63 -15.82
C ILE A 234 3.68 -12.24 -15.21
N ILE A 235 3.81 -11.23 -16.06
CA ILE A 235 3.75 -9.81 -15.71
C ILE A 235 2.54 -9.18 -16.39
N ILE A 236 2.35 -7.86 -16.23
CA ILE A 236 1.32 -7.16 -17.01
C ILE A 236 1.68 -7.35 -18.48
N HIS A 237 0.87 -8.09 -19.24
CA HIS A 237 1.13 -8.33 -20.65
C HIS A 237 1.10 -7.01 -21.45
N SER A 238 1.98 -6.87 -22.45
CA SER A 238 2.10 -5.66 -23.25
C SER A 238 0.76 -5.24 -23.86
N ARG A 239 0.00 -6.20 -24.42
CA ARG A 239 -1.37 -6.08 -24.99
C ARG A 239 -2.51 -5.83 -23.99
N SER A 240 -2.27 -5.81 -22.69
CA SER A 240 -3.35 -5.57 -21.72
C SER A 240 -3.92 -4.15 -21.80
N ALA A 241 -5.15 -3.94 -21.34
CA ALA A 241 -5.80 -2.61 -21.32
C ALA A 241 -5.31 -1.68 -20.19
N HIS A 242 -4.24 -2.05 -19.48
CA HIS A 242 -3.66 -1.23 -18.43
C HIS A 242 -3.01 0.04 -19.00
N PRO A 243 -3.02 1.16 -18.26
CA PRO A 243 -2.29 2.36 -18.63
C PRO A 243 -0.80 2.08 -18.92
N ILE A 244 -0.25 2.76 -19.92
CA ILE A 244 1.16 2.57 -20.36
C ILE A 244 2.14 2.77 -19.19
N TYR A 245 1.92 3.77 -18.34
CA TYR A 245 2.78 4.03 -17.19
C TYR A 245 2.83 2.85 -16.20
N MET A 246 1.75 2.08 -16.06
CA MET A 246 1.74 0.88 -15.19
C MET A 246 2.61 -0.23 -15.78
N LYS A 247 2.49 -0.48 -17.09
CA LYS A 247 3.32 -1.45 -17.81
C LYS A 247 4.81 -1.10 -17.72
N ALA A 248 5.14 0.16 -18.00
CA ALA A 248 6.50 0.68 -17.92
C ALA A 248 7.07 0.57 -16.50
N ASN A 249 6.27 0.88 -15.47
CA ASN A 249 6.70 0.76 -14.08
C ASN A 249 6.97 -0.70 -13.67
N VAL A 250 6.16 -1.66 -14.13
CA VAL A 250 6.41 -3.09 -13.85
C VAL A 250 7.74 -3.52 -14.44
N ILE A 251 8.02 -3.20 -15.71
CA ILE A 251 9.29 -3.53 -16.36
C ILE A 251 10.45 -2.87 -15.62
N ARG A 252 10.35 -1.57 -15.34
CA ARG A 252 11.38 -0.80 -14.64
C ARG A 252 11.71 -1.40 -13.27
N ASN A 253 10.70 -1.80 -12.50
CA ASN A 253 10.92 -2.39 -11.18
C ASN A 253 11.61 -3.75 -11.25
N ILE A 254 11.27 -4.58 -12.23
CA ILE A 254 11.94 -5.89 -12.44
C ILE A 254 13.40 -5.65 -12.87
N GLY A 255 13.62 -4.71 -13.79
CA GLY A 255 14.94 -4.21 -14.21
C GLY A 255 15.82 -3.86 -13.02
N GLN A 256 15.35 -2.89 -12.23
CA GLN A 256 16.06 -2.41 -11.06
C GLN A 256 16.30 -3.51 -10.01
N THR A 257 15.38 -4.46 -9.85
CA THR A 257 15.57 -5.58 -8.90
C THR A 257 16.66 -6.53 -9.40
N LYS A 258 16.67 -6.85 -10.69
CA LYS A 258 17.72 -7.68 -11.31
C LYS A 258 19.08 -7.01 -11.15
N ASP A 259 19.22 -5.75 -11.56
CA ASP A 259 20.49 -5.01 -11.55
C ASP A 259 21.09 -4.87 -10.15
N ARG A 260 20.23 -4.80 -9.12
CA ARG A 260 20.69 -4.73 -7.72
C ARG A 260 21.14 -6.08 -7.17
N ILE A 261 20.61 -7.19 -7.66
CA ILE A 261 20.91 -8.54 -7.16
C ILE A 261 22.04 -9.20 -7.96
N CYS A 262 22.05 -9.02 -9.27
CA CYS A 262 23.07 -9.58 -10.14
C CYS A 262 24.31 -8.69 -10.09
N GLY A 263 25.27 -9.07 -9.24
CA GLY A 263 26.63 -8.54 -9.29
C GLY A 263 27.37 -9.07 -10.54
N VAL A 264 28.38 -9.93 -10.33
CA VAL A 264 29.26 -10.46 -11.41
C VAL A 264 28.54 -11.38 -12.41
N ALA A 265 27.34 -11.87 -12.11
CA ALA A 265 26.56 -12.78 -12.96
C ALA A 265 25.58 -12.05 -13.91
N HIS A 266 25.96 -10.86 -14.40
CA HIS A 266 25.06 -9.96 -15.14
C HIS A 266 24.49 -10.57 -16.42
N ASP A 267 25.33 -11.26 -17.21
CA ASP A 267 24.98 -11.74 -18.56
C ASP A 267 23.85 -12.79 -18.54
N LEU A 268 23.87 -13.75 -17.61
CA LEU A 268 22.83 -14.76 -17.47
C LEU A 268 21.49 -14.18 -17.00
N CYS A 269 21.54 -13.14 -16.15
CA CYS A 269 20.34 -12.48 -15.67
C CYS A 269 19.63 -11.67 -16.77
N ASP A 270 20.39 -11.13 -17.72
CA ASP A 270 19.86 -10.36 -18.85
C ASP A 270 19.07 -11.25 -19.82
N GLU A 271 19.61 -12.43 -20.17
CA GLU A 271 18.90 -13.40 -21.01
C GLU A 271 17.57 -13.84 -20.39
N ASP A 272 17.56 -14.10 -19.07
CA ASP A 272 16.34 -14.44 -18.34
C ASP A 272 15.32 -13.30 -18.40
N MET A 273 15.75 -12.06 -18.19
CA MET A 273 14.87 -10.90 -18.28
C MET A 273 14.28 -10.71 -19.68
N GLU A 274 15.12 -10.84 -20.72
CA GLU A 274 14.68 -10.71 -22.10
C GLU A 274 13.63 -11.75 -22.44
N ARG A 275 13.86 -13.02 -22.09
CA ARG A 275 12.88 -14.09 -22.26
C ARG A 275 11.55 -13.77 -21.58
N ILE A 276 11.57 -13.23 -20.37
CA ILE A 276 10.35 -12.88 -19.63
C ILE A 276 9.59 -11.76 -20.33
N LEU A 277 10.31 -10.73 -20.80
CA LEU A 277 9.71 -9.63 -21.54
C LEU A 277 9.05 -10.14 -22.84
N GLU A 278 9.75 -11.00 -23.58
CA GLU A 278 9.25 -11.62 -24.81
C GLU A 278 8.01 -12.49 -24.57
N GLU A 279 8.04 -13.37 -23.55
CA GLU A 279 6.90 -14.21 -23.13
C GLU A 279 5.66 -13.38 -22.77
N ASN A 280 5.84 -12.13 -22.34
CA ASN A 280 4.76 -11.20 -21.99
C ASN A 280 4.48 -10.16 -23.09
N GLY A 281 5.00 -10.37 -24.29
CA GLY A 281 4.72 -9.62 -25.50
C GLY A 281 5.45 -8.28 -25.61
N TYR A 282 6.53 -8.06 -24.86
CA TYR A 282 7.41 -6.90 -24.97
C TYR A 282 8.56 -7.24 -25.93
N ASN A 283 8.75 -6.44 -26.99
CA ASN A 283 9.77 -6.65 -28.00
C ASN A 283 10.66 -5.40 -28.13
N LYS A 284 11.96 -5.59 -28.43
CA LYS A 284 12.93 -4.52 -28.69
C LYS A 284 12.59 -3.70 -29.95
N ASN A 285 11.85 -4.28 -30.89
CA ASN A 285 11.33 -3.60 -32.07
C ASN A 285 10.09 -2.77 -31.70
N VAL A 286 10.29 -1.47 -31.45
CA VAL A 286 9.22 -0.48 -31.16
C VAL A 286 8.13 -0.50 -32.24
N VAL A 287 8.49 -0.81 -33.49
CA VAL A 287 7.57 -0.85 -34.64
C VAL A 287 6.56 -2.01 -34.56
N ALA A 288 6.89 -3.09 -33.84
CA ALA A 288 5.98 -4.22 -33.58
C ALA A 288 5.31 -4.14 -32.20
N THR A 289 5.77 -3.22 -31.34
CA THR A 289 5.31 -3.10 -29.96
C THR A 289 4.25 -2.02 -29.88
N TRP A 290 3.01 -2.46 -30.13
CA TRP A 290 1.73 -1.75 -29.88
C TRP A 290 1.20 -0.80 -30.96
N HIS A 291 0.35 -1.36 -31.83
CA HIS A 291 -0.99 -0.82 -31.99
C HIS A 291 -1.91 -1.50 -30.98
N PRO A 292 -2.88 -0.79 -30.37
CA PRO A 292 -3.95 -1.46 -29.63
C PRO A 292 -4.52 -2.58 -30.50
N PHE A 293 -4.78 -3.75 -29.92
CA PHE A 293 -5.67 -4.71 -30.57
C PHE A 293 -7.02 -4.03 -30.69
N SER A 294 -7.28 -3.42 -31.84
CA SER A 294 -8.63 -3.06 -32.25
C SER A 294 -9.35 -4.39 -32.48
N PRO A 295 -10.44 -4.68 -31.76
CA PRO A 295 -11.39 -5.68 -32.22
C PRO A 295 -11.67 -5.43 -33.72
N PRO A 296 -11.99 -6.45 -34.52
CA PRO A 296 -12.49 -6.24 -35.89
C PRO A 296 -13.62 -5.20 -35.93
N ASP A 297 -14.34 -5.07 -34.82
CA ASP A 297 -15.49 -4.18 -34.60
C ASP A 297 -15.13 -2.74 -34.16
N GLY A 298 -13.83 -2.38 -34.05
CA GLY A 298 -13.38 -1.04 -33.67
C GLY A 298 -13.17 -0.79 -32.17
N ILE A 299 -12.74 0.42 -31.84
CA ILE A 299 -12.39 0.93 -30.50
C ILE A 299 -13.64 1.00 -29.61
N PRO A 300 -13.68 0.37 -28.42
CA PRO A 300 -14.83 0.42 -27.55
C PRO A 300 -15.04 1.83 -26.97
N MET A 301 -16.21 2.40 -27.19
CA MET A 301 -16.66 3.65 -26.56
C MET A 301 -17.83 3.33 -25.63
N ALA A 302 -17.61 3.53 -24.33
CA ALA A 302 -18.63 3.28 -23.32
C ALA A 302 -19.52 4.51 -23.11
N LEU A 303 -20.83 4.35 -23.31
CA LEU A 303 -21.85 5.37 -23.08
C LEU A 303 -22.81 4.91 -21.99
N PRO A 304 -23.44 5.82 -21.23
CA PRO A 304 -24.51 5.43 -20.32
C PRO A 304 -25.69 4.84 -21.11
N TYR A 305 -26.25 3.72 -20.63
CA TYR A 305 -27.51 3.18 -21.12
C TYR A 305 -28.65 4.03 -20.58
N ILE A 306 -29.44 4.61 -21.48
CA ILE A 306 -30.62 5.42 -21.15
C ILE A 306 -31.86 4.56 -21.40
N ASP A 307 -32.07 4.19 -22.66
CA ASP A 307 -33.10 3.26 -23.09
C ASP A 307 -32.70 2.60 -24.42
N ASP A 308 -33.46 1.58 -24.81
CA ASP A 308 -33.25 0.84 -26.04
C ASP A 308 -33.34 1.70 -27.31
N ARG A 309 -34.22 2.70 -27.33
CA ARG A 309 -34.45 3.55 -28.50
C ARG A 309 -33.23 4.42 -28.78
N THR A 310 -32.75 5.10 -27.75
CA THR A 310 -31.58 5.98 -27.76
C THR A 310 -30.33 5.18 -28.08
N SER A 311 -30.12 4.04 -27.42
CA SER A 311 -28.98 3.17 -27.70
C SER A 311 -28.94 2.70 -29.16
N ARG A 312 -30.09 2.33 -29.76
CA ARG A 312 -30.19 1.95 -31.18
C ARG A 312 -29.95 3.13 -32.13
N GLU A 313 -30.35 4.33 -31.75
CA GLU A 313 -30.18 5.54 -32.56
C GLU A 313 -28.72 5.99 -32.59
N VAL A 314 -28.07 6.05 -31.42
CA VAL A 314 -26.64 6.36 -31.32
C VAL A 314 -25.80 5.28 -32.01
N ASN A 315 -26.15 3.99 -31.88
CA ASN A 315 -25.52 2.92 -32.66
C ASN A 315 -25.66 3.13 -34.18
N ARG A 316 -26.82 3.59 -34.66
CA ARG A 316 -27.02 3.88 -36.09
C ARG A 316 -26.17 5.06 -36.56
N ILE A 317 -26.06 6.12 -35.78
CA ILE A 317 -25.23 7.29 -36.10
C ILE A 317 -23.76 6.90 -36.16
N VAL A 318 -23.27 6.15 -35.16
CA VAL A 318 -21.87 5.72 -35.12
C VAL A 318 -21.56 4.76 -36.27
N LYS A 319 -22.44 3.80 -36.59
CA LYS A 319 -22.29 2.95 -37.78
C LYS A 319 -22.26 3.73 -39.10
N ARG A 320 -23.04 4.81 -39.22
CA ARG A 320 -23.05 5.69 -40.42
C ARG A 320 -21.80 6.56 -40.54
N SER A 321 -21.16 6.88 -39.42
CA SER A 321 -19.94 7.69 -39.41
C SER A 321 -18.70 6.96 -39.91
N SER A 322 -18.80 5.64 -40.17
CA SER A 322 -17.68 4.78 -40.59
C SER A 322 -16.46 4.84 -39.66
N LEU A 323 -16.65 5.32 -38.43
CA LEU A 323 -15.61 5.34 -37.42
C LEU A 323 -15.40 3.91 -36.89
N PRO A 324 -14.15 3.50 -36.63
CA PRO A 324 -13.86 2.20 -36.03
C PRO A 324 -14.18 2.28 -34.54
N ILE A 325 -15.46 2.42 -34.18
CA ILE A 325 -15.93 2.59 -32.80
C ILE A 325 -17.06 1.59 -32.52
N ARG A 326 -16.86 0.78 -31.48
CA ARG A 326 -17.88 -0.11 -30.93
C ARG A 326 -18.53 0.52 -29.72
N LEU A 327 -19.81 0.87 -29.80
CA LEU A 327 -20.52 1.39 -28.64
C LEU A 327 -20.83 0.28 -27.62
N ILE A 328 -20.54 0.56 -26.36
CA ILE A 328 -20.92 -0.27 -25.22
C ILE A 328 -21.81 0.58 -24.32
N PHE A 329 -23.07 0.20 -24.14
CA PHE A 329 -23.98 0.91 -23.25
C PHE A 329 -23.87 0.33 -21.84
N LYS A 330 -23.35 1.12 -20.91
CA LYS A 330 -23.22 0.75 -19.50
C LYS A 330 -24.55 0.94 -18.80
N PRO A 331 -25.17 -0.12 -18.24
CA PRO A 331 -26.36 0.04 -17.43
C PRO A 331 -26.06 0.93 -16.22
N PRO A 332 -27.09 1.61 -15.66
CA PRO A 332 -26.95 2.26 -14.37
C PRO A 332 -26.45 1.26 -13.32
N PRO A 333 -25.75 1.73 -12.27
CA PRO A 333 -25.27 0.87 -11.20
C PRO A 333 -26.44 0.06 -10.62
N ASN A 334 -26.23 -1.24 -10.47
CA ASN A 334 -27.27 -2.10 -9.91
C ASN A 334 -27.35 -1.91 -8.39
N LEU A 335 -28.38 -2.49 -7.77
CA LEU A 335 -28.61 -2.36 -6.32
C LEU A 335 -27.39 -2.81 -5.50
N LYS A 336 -26.65 -3.83 -5.94
CA LYS A 336 -25.42 -4.28 -5.29
C LYS A 336 -24.28 -3.26 -5.44
N ASP A 337 -24.11 -2.65 -6.61
CA ASP A 337 -23.09 -1.63 -6.86
C ASP A 337 -23.34 -0.37 -6.03
N LEU A 338 -24.63 -0.02 -5.85
CA LEU A 338 -25.04 1.00 -4.90
C LEU A 338 -24.66 0.56 -3.49
N LEU A 339 -25.23 -0.52 -2.98
CA LEU A 339 -25.12 -0.95 -1.58
C LEU A 339 -23.69 -1.35 -1.13
N THR A 340 -22.76 -1.62 -2.04
CA THR A 340 -21.38 -2.03 -1.71
C THR A 340 -20.32 -0.96 -1.99
N SER A 341 -20.70 0.22 -2.49
CA SER A 341 -19.78 1.32 -2.69
C SER A 341 -19.39 1.97 -1.35
N SER A 342 -18.15 1.76 -0.92
CA SER A 342 -17.54 2.35 0.30
C SER A 342 -17.36 3.89 0.24
N ARG A 343 -17.96 4.54 -0.76
CA ARG A 343 -17.86 5.97 -1.07
C ARG A 343 -19.25 6.56 -1.41
N GLN A 344 -20.34 5.92 -0.99
CA GLN A 344 -21.73 6.36 -1.28
C GLN A 344 -22.12 7.73 -0.71
N TYR A 345 -21.39 8.28 0.26
CA TYR A 345 -21.76 9.53 0.92
C TYR A 345 -21.13 10.79 0.32
N GLU A 346 -20.47 10.68 -0.84
CA GLU A 346 -20.04 11.86 -1.60
C GLU A 346 -20.94 11.96 -2.84
N GLU A 347 -22.03 12.71 -2.71
CA GLU A 347 -22.89 13.12 -3.81
C GLU A 347 -22.03 13.67 -4.95
N ASN A 348 -22.39 13.45 -6.22
CA ASN A 348 -21.70 14.11 -7.32
C ASN A 348 -22.16 15.58 -7.41
N CYS A 349 -21.27 16.48 -7.83
CA CYS A 349 -21.65 17.87 -8.03
C CYS A 349 -22.63 17.95 -9.20
N GLU A 350 -23.88 18.36 -8.94
CA GLU A 350 -24.93 18.48 -9.95
C GLU A 350 -24.73 19.72 -10.86
N THR A 351 -23.79 20.60 -10.53
CA THR A 351 -23.51 21.82 -11.29
C THR A 351 -22.73 21.49 -12.57
N ALA A 352 -23.40 21.62 -13.73
CA ALA A 352 -22.74 21.54 -15.03
C ALA A 352 -21.59 22.56 -15.10
N TYR A 353 -20.37 22.08 -15.38
CA TYR A 353 -19.13 22.87 -15.44
C TYR A 353 -18.68 23.48 -14.09
N CYS A 354 -18.87 22.78 -12.98
CA CYS A 354 -18.32 23.20 -11.69
C CYS A 354 -16.80 23.46 -11.77
N ARG A 355 -16.40 24.69 -11.45
CA ARG A 355 -15.00 25.14 -11.51
C ARG A 355 -14.08 24.39 -10.55
N TYR A 356 -14.65 23.85 -9.47
CA TYR A 356 -13.93 23.21 -8.37
C TYR A 356 -13.90 21.68 -8.47
N CYS A 357 -14.85 21.05 -9.18
CA CYS A 357 -15.01 19.59 -9.23
C CYS A 357 -14.48 18.95 -10.52
N LYS A 358 -13.43 19.51 -11.14
CA LYS A 358 -12.92 19.09 -12.46
C LYS A 358 -12.28 17.69 -12.46
N ASP A 359 -11.55 17.35 -11.40
CA ASP A 359 -10.80 16.09 -11.26
C ASP A 359 -11.07 15.38 -9.91
N SER A 360 -12.05 15.87 -9.15
CA SER A 360 -12.34 15.42 -7.79
C SER A 360 -13.83 15.54 -7.48
N ARG A 361 -14.31 14.56 -6.71
CA ARG A 361 -15.70 14.44 -6.25
C ARG A 361 -16.12 15.69 -5.49
N ASN A 362 -17.31 16.19 -5.83
CA ASN A 362 -18.12 17.23 -5.19
C ASN A 362 -17.52 17.98 -3.98
N ILE A 363 -16.39 18.66 -4.19
CA ILE A 363 -15.80 19.48 -3.13
C ILE A 363 -16.60 20.78 -2.94
N CYS A 364 -17.39 21.21 -3.92
CA CYS A 364 -18.10 22.49 -3.89
C CYS A 364 -19.18 22.57 -2.81
N GLU A 365 -19.88 21.46 -2.51
CA GLU A 365 -20.94 21.42 -1.50
C GLU A 365 -20.45 21.02 -0.10
N LEU A 366 -19.16 20.77 0.09
CA LEU A 366 -18.66 20.37 1.39
C LEU A 366 -18.86 21.49 2.43
N ARG A 367 -19.39 21.12 3.59
CA ARG A 367 -19.61 21.99 4.77
C ARG A 367 -18.79 21.48 5.95
N GLY A 368 -18.45 22.39 6.86
CA GLY A 368 -17.58 22.08 7.99
C GLY A 368 -16.22 21.58 7.51
N THR A 369 -15.63 22.30 6.55
CA THR A 369 -14.36 21.88 5.93
C THR A 369 -13.23 22.81 6.28
N GLU A 370 -12.06 22.21 6.44
CA GLU A 370 -10.79 22.90 6.44
C GLU A 370 -10.11 22.66 5.09
N TYR A 371 -9.61 23.72 4.49
CA TYR A 371 -9.06 23.69 3.14
C TYR A 371 -7.76 24.48 3.05
N LEU A 372 -6.85 23.97 2.23
CA LEU A 372 -5.60 24.58 1.84
C LEU A 372 -5.76 25.12 0.41
N ILE A 373 -5.50 26.40 0.22
CA ILE A 373 -5.37 27.00 -1.10
C ILE A 373 -3.89 27.18 -1.40
N THR A 374 -3.45 26.70 -2.56
CA THR A 374 -2.11 26.95 -3.08
C THR A 374 -2.22 27.86 -4.30
N CYS A 375 -1.56 29.01 -4.26
CA CYS A 375 -1.49 29.92 -5.40
C CYS A 375 -0.69 29.27 -6.55
N ARG A 376 -1.27 29.18 -7.75
CA ARG A 376 -0.54 28.64 -8.92
C ARG A 376 0.55 29.58 -9.44
N GLY A 377 0.51 30.86 -9.07
CA GLY A 377 1.49 31.86 -9.50
C GLY A 377 2.79 31.80 -8.71
N CYS A 378 2.73 31.66 -7.38
CA CYS A 378 3.90 31.75 -6.49
C CYS A 378 4.06 30.57 -5.51
N GLY A 379 3.13 29.62 -5.49
CA GLY A 379 3.17 28.47 -4.58
C GLY A 379 2.84 28.78 -3.11
N GLN A 380 2.57 30.05 -2.76
CA GLN A 380 2.16 30.43 -1.41
C GLN A 380 0.84 29.80 -1.00
N LYS A 381 0.71 29.53 0.31
CA LYS A 381 -0.38 28.75 0.88
C LYS A 381 -1.29 29.59 1.77
N TYR A 382 -2.58 29.30 1.74
CA TYR A 382 -3.61 29.80 2.65
C TYR A 382 -4.34 28.63 3.27
N VAL A 383 -4.54 28.66 4.58
CA VAL A 383 -5.40 27.72 5.32
C VAL A 383 -6.65 28.46 5.75
N GLY A 384 -7.82 27.84 5.61
CA GLY A 384 -9.04 28.39 6.15
C GLY A 384 -10.11 27.35 6.43
N GLU A 385 -11.09 27.72 7.24
CA GLU A 385 -12.29 26.93 7.51
C GLU A 385 -13.57 27.51 6.89
N THR A 386 -14.56 26.64 6.68
CA THR A 386 -15.93 27.07 6.37
C THR A 386 -16.99 26.09 6.85
N MET A 387 -18.03 26.62 7.52
CA MET A 387 -19.30 25.91 7.73
C MET A 387 -20.24 26.01 6.51
N ARG A 388 -20.08 27.06 5.69
CA ARG A 388 -20.83 27.24 4.45
C ARG A 388 -20.30 26.33 3.35
N PRO A 389 -21.09 26.03 2.29
CA PRO A 389 -20.59 25.29 1.14
C PRO A 389 -19.25 25.83 0.66
N LEU A 390 -18.28 24.95 0.51
CA LEU A 390 -16.89 25.31 0.22
C LEU A 390 -16.78 26.20 -1.02
N HIS A 391 -17.59 25.99 -2.06
CA HIS A 391 -17.57 26.85 -3.25
C HIS A 391 -17.84 28.31 -2.92
N GLN A 392 -18.75 28.62 -1.99
CA GLN A 392 -19.04 30.00 -1.61
C GLN A 392 -17.81 30.66 -1.01
N ARG A 393 -17.07 29.91 -0.19
CA ARG A 393 -15.84 30.39 0.44
C ARG A 393 -14.70 30.52 -0.56
N LEU A 394 -14.59 29.59 -1.50
CA LEU A 394 -13.62 29.68 -2.59
C LEU A 394 -13.94 30.83 -3.56
N ASP A 395 -15.22 31.09 -3.81
CA ASP A 395 -15.69 32.22 -4.62
C ASP A 395 -15.46 33.55 -3.92
N GLU A 396 -15.54 33.62 -2.59
CA GLU A 396 -15.09 34.78 -1.81
C GLU A 396 -13.60 35.04 -2.00
N HIS A 397 -12.76 34.01 -1.85
CA HIS A 397 -11.32 34.12 -2.05
C HIS A 397 -10.96 34.51 -3.48
N ARG A 398 -11.67 33.94 -4.47
CA ARG A 398 -11.52 34.27 -5.88
C ARG A 398 -11.96 35.70 -6.19
N ARG A 399 -13.09 36.15 -5.65
CA ARG A 399 -13.56 37.55 -5.78
C ARG A 399 -12.57 38.53 -5.16
N ALA A 400 -12.04 38.21 -3.98
CA ALA A 400 -11.01 39.01 -3.31
C ALA A 400 -9.70 39.09 -4.13
N LEU A 401 -9.34 38.01 -4.82
CA LEU A 401 -8.16 37.96 -5.69
C LEU A 401 -8.34 38.75 -7.00
N HIS A 402 -9.53 38.72 -7.60
CA HIS A 402 -9.83 39.47 -8.84
C HIS A 402 -10.11 40.96 -8.60
N ASN A 403 -10.72 41.30 -7.47
CA ASN A 403 -11.17 42.66 -7.14
C ASN A 403 -10.61 43.12 -5.78
N PRO A 404 -9.28 43.33 -5.64
CA PRO A 404 -8.66 43.65 -4.35
C PRO A 404 -9.20 44.94 -3.72
N SER A 405 -9.61 45.92 -4.54
CA SER A 405 -10.19 47.19 -4.06
C SER A 405 -11.53 47.02 -3.32
N SER A 406 -12.27 45.93 -3.60
CA SER A 406 -13.56 45.65 -2.98
C SER A 406 -13.45 44.83 -1.67
N TYR A 407 -12.28 44.26 -1.37
CA TYR A 407 -12.05 43.39 -0.21
C TYR A 407 -10.72 43.72 0.49
N PRO A 408 -10.50 44.97 0.92
CA PRO A 408 -9.17 45.46 1.35
C PRO A 408 -8.58 44.72 2.56
N THR A 409 -9.41 44.12 3.40
CA THR A 409 -9.01 43.35 4.59
C THR A 409 -8.82 41.85 4.32
N ASN A 410 -9.16 41.36 3.12
CA ASN A 410 -9.07 39.94 2.79
C ASN A 410 -7.64 39.51 2.47
N SER A 411 -7.23 38.36 3.01
CA SER A 411 -5.89 37.78 2.81
C SER A 411 -5.53 37.55 1.34
N PHE A 412 -6.50 37.23 0.49
CA PHE A 412 -6.31 37.09 -0.96
C PHE A 412 -6.14 38.44 -1.67
N SER A 413 -6.79 39.51 -1.20
CA SER A 413 -6.56 40.86 -1.73
C SER A 413 -5.19 41.38 -1.33
N ARG A 414 -4.75 41.11 -0.10
CA ARG A 414 -3.38 41.40 0.33
C ARG A 414 -2.36 40.60 -0.48
N HIS A 415 -2.59 39.30 -0.68
CA HIS A 415 -1.75 38.45 -1.50
C HIS A 415 -1.67 38.92 -2.96
N ARG A 416 -2.81 39.31 -3.56
CA ARG A 416 -2.88 39.91 -4.89
C ARG A 416 -2.00 41.15 -5.01
N THR A 417 -2.10 42.06 -4.03
CA THR A 417 -1.40 43.34 -4.05
C THR A 417 0.09 43.22 -3.73
N LEU A 418 0.49 42.28 -2.85
CA LEU A 418 1.89 42.13 -2.42
C LEU A 418 2.72 41.21 -3.31
N VAL A 419 2.11 40.21 -3.94
CA VAL A 419 2.84 39.12 -4.63
C VAL A 419 2.58 39.09 -6.13
N HIS A 420 1.39 39.51 -6.58
CA HIS A 420 0.97 39.43 -7.98
C HIS A 420 0.49 40.78 -8.53
N THR A 421 1.14 41.89 -8.15
CA THR A 421 0.68 43.27 -8.46
C THR A 421 0.58 43.55 -9.95
N GLN A 422 1.55 43.08 -10.74
CA GLN A 422 1.69 43.41 -12.17
C GLN A 422 1.22 42.28 -13.10
N GLU A 423 0.86 41.12 -12.55
CA GLU A 423 0.50 39.92 -13.31
C GLU A 423 -1.02 39.79 -13.43
N ARG A 424 -1.50 38.90 -14.32
CA ARG A 424 -2.92 38.49 -14.28
C ARG A 424 -3.23 37.80 -12.95
N PRO A 425 -4.46 37.92 -12.40
CA PRO A 425 -4.84 37.23 -11.18
C PRO A 425 -4.53 35.73 -11.31
N PRO A 426 -3.66 35.16 -10.44
CA PRO A 426 -3.31 33.76 -10.55
C PRO A 426 -4.53 32.89 -10.25
N ASP A 427 -4.64 31.73 -10.87
CA ASP A 427 -5.59 30.72 -10.39
C ASP A 427 -5.00 30.01 -9.17
N PHE A 428 -5.83 29.28 -8.43
CA PHE A 428 -5.37 28.54 -7.26
C PHE A 428 -5.84 27.10 -7.28
N THR A 429 -5.05 26.19 -6.69
CA THR A 429 -5.47 24.82 -6.41
C THR A 429 -6.00 24.74 -4.99
N VAL A 430 -6.99 23.87 -4.79
CA VAL A 430 -7.61 23.63 -3.48
C VAL A 430 -7.35 22.19 -3.07
N THR A 431 -6.86 22.01 -1.86
CA THR A 431 -6.72 20.72 -1.20
C THR A 431 -7.59 20.74 0.04
N VAL A 432 -8.57 19.84 0.11
CA VAL A 432 -9.40 19.69 1.32
C VAL A 432 -8.56 18.96 2.36
N LEU A 433 -8.28 19.63 3.48
CA LEU A 433 -7.46 19.10 4.57
C LEU A 433 -8.30 18.19 5.49
N HIS A 434 -9.46 18.68 5.91
CA HIS A 434 -10.41 17.95 6.75
C HIS A 434 -11.84 18.15 6.28
N ARG A 435 -12.68 17.11 6.48
CA ARG A 435 -14.10 17.07 6.06
C ARG A 435 -15.02 16.87 7.26
N PHE A 436 -16.23 17.42 7.19
CA PHE A 436 -17.32 17.15 8.14
C PHE A 436 -17.03 17.53 9.61
N LEU A 437 -16.24 18.58 9.84
CA LEU A 437 -16.00 19.16 11.16
C LEU A 437 -17.21 20.02 11.58
N THR A 438 -18.24 19.38 12.13
CA THR A 438 -19.49 20.03 12.56
C THR A 438 -19.30 20.83 13.85
N ASN A 439 -18.41 20.41 14.73
CA ASN A 439 -18.07 21.13 15.95
C ASN A 439 -17.23 22.39 15.62
N PRO A 440 -17.70 23.62 15.96
CA PRO A 440 -16.97 24.85 15.69
C PRO A 440 -15.60 24.92 16.36
N LEU A 441 -15.48 24.42 17.60
CA LEU A 441 -14.22 24.43 18.35
C LEU A 441 -13.20 23.52 17.69
N GLU A 442 -13.60 22.29 17.39
CA GLU A 442 -12.76 21.31 16.70
C GLU A 442 -12.29 21.84 15.34
N ARG A 443 -13.20 22.43 14.55
CA ARG A 443 -12.85 23.00 13.25
C ARG A 443 -11.83 24.13 13.35
N LYS A 444 -11.99 25.05 14.30
CA LYS A 444 -11.03 26.12 14.51
C LYS A 444 -9.71 25.63 15.12
N MET A 445 -9.72 24.56 15.93
CA MET A 445 -8.49 23.93 16.44
C MET A 445 -7.69 23.29 15.31
N MET A 446 -8.35 22.61 14.37
CA MET A 446 -7.69 22.00 13.20
C MET A 446 -7.08 23.08 12.28
N GLU A 447 -7.86 24.13 11.98
CA GLU A 447 -7.36 25.31 11.26
C GLU A 447 -6.13 25.92 11.95
N ALA A 448 -6.15 26.03 13.29
CA ALA A 448 -5.02 26.55 14.05
C ALA A 448 -3.77 25.66 13.97
N VAL A 449 -3.93 24.34 13.99
CA VAL A 449 -2.81 23.39 13.86
C VAL A 449 -2.11 23.55 12.51
N GLU A 450 -2.86 23.80 11.44
CA GLU A 450 -2.31 23.98 10.09
C GLU A 450 -1.78 25.40 9.89
N ILE A 451 -2.40 26.43 10.50
CA ILE A 451 -1.86 27.78 10.55
C ILE A 451 -0.54 27.86 11.33
N ARG A 452 -0.32 26.98 12.32
CA ARG A 452 0.98 26.86 13.02
C ARG A 452 2.13 26.49 12.09
N ARG A 453 1.84 25.87 10.94
CA ARG A 453 2.83 25.59 9.89
C ARG A 453 3.19 26.81 9.04
N SER A 454 2.69 28.00 9.41
CA SER A 454 3.02 29.31 8.84
C SER A 454 2.66 29.49 7.35
N PRO A 455 1.40 29.24 6.93
CA PRO A 455 0.94 29.50 5.56
C PRO A 455 1.04 30.99 5.20
N GLU A 456 1.70 31.31 4.09
CA GLU A 456 2.17 32.66 3.75
C GLU A 456 1.05 33.67 3.47
N ILE A 457 -0.11 33.20 3.01
CA ILE A 457 -1.23 34.06 2.62
C ILE A 457 -2.02 34.53 3.85
N ASN A 458 -2.18 33.69 4.89
CA ASN A 458 -2.93 34.03 6.10
C ASN A 458 -2.39 35.32 6.75
N ASN A 459 -3.29 36.24 7.09
CA ASN A 459 -2.93 37.53 7.66
C ASN A 459 -2.56 37.44 9.15
N LYS A 460 -1.97 38.51 9.69
CA LYS A 460 -1.45 38.51 11.07
C LYS A 460 -2.58 38.34 12.09
N GLU A 461 -3.76 38.86 11.80
CA GLU A 461 -4.94 38.76 12.66
C GLU A 461 -5.53 37.35 12.62
N GLU A 462 -5.71 36.77 11.42
CA GLU A 462 -6.12 35.37 11.22
C GLU A 462 -5.17 34.40 11.95
N ARG A 463 -3.85 34.64 11.85
CA ARG A 463 -2.85 33.84 12.54
C ARG A 463 -2.95 33.99 14.06
N LEU A 464 -3.11 35.21 14.55
CA LEU A 464 -3.21 35.48 15.98
C LEU A 464 -4.50 34.88 16.57
N GLU A 465 -5.62 34.99 15.86
CA GLU A 465 -6.91 34.43 16.27
C GLU A 465 -6.86 32.90 16.31
N ALA A 466 -6.30 32.28 15.27
CA ALA A 466 -6.18 30.83 15.22
C ALA A 466 -5.22 30.30 16.30
N LEU A 467 -4.06 30.94 16.49
CA LEU A 467 -3.08 30.50 17.49
C LEU A 467 -3.58 30.63 18.93
N ARG A 468 -4.54 31.51 19.23
CA ARG A 468 -5.20 31.59 20.56
C ARG A 468 -5.92 30.31 20.98
N LEU A 469 -6.27 29.45 20.03
CA LEU A 469 -7.02 28.21 20.29
C LEU A 469 -6.12 27.02 20.60
N ILE A 470 -4.81 27.15 20.38
CA ILE A 470 -3.81 26.08 20.55
C ILE A 470 -2.57 26.56 21.31
N SER A 471 -2.64 27.74 21.96
CA SER A 471 -1.56 28.33 22.75
C SER A 471 -1.61 27.89 24.21
#